data_AF-A0A350ACK5-F1
#
_entry.id   AF-A0A350ACK5-F1
#
_cell.length_a   1.000
_cell.length_b   1.000
_cell.length_c   1.000
_cell.angle_alpha   90.00
_cell.angle_beta   90.00
_cell.angle_gamma   90.00
#
_symmetry.space_group_name_H-M   'P 1'
#
loop_
_entity.id
_entity.type
_entity.pdbx_description
1 polymer ?
#
loop_
_entity_poly.entity_id
_entity_poly.type
_entity_poly.pdbx_seq_one_letter_code
_entity_poly.pdbx_strand_id
1 'polypeptide(L)'
;SLYFANARFLEDLVLNRVATTQPIKNFVLMCSAVNEIDTSALESLEEINRRLKDGGIALHLSEVKGPVMDRLRRSHFLDELTGEVFLSQYDAMVKLTKPFRA
;
A
#
# COMPACT_ATOMS: atom_id res chain seq x y z
N SER A 1 5.09 -12.02 10.37
CA SER A 1 5.72 -12.10 9.04
C SER A 1 4.69 -11.73 7.99
N LEU A 2 5.05 -10.94 6.98
CA LEU A 2 4.13 -10.62 5.88
C LEU A 2 3.99 -11.87 4.99
N TYR A 3 2.92 -12.63 5.15
CA TYR A 3 2.59 -13.72 4.23
C TYR A 3 1.79 -13.13 3.08
N PHE A 4 2.30 -13.31 1.86
CA PHE A 4 1.76 -12.80 0.60
C PHE A 4 0.24 -12.91 0.54
N ALA A 5 -0.44 -11.79 0.68
CA ALA A 5 -1.86 -11.69 0.37
C ALA A 5 -1.99 -11.75 -1.15
N ASN A 6 -2.47 -12.89 -1.66
CA ASN A 6 -2.89 -13.15 -3.03
C ASN A 6 -2.99 -11.88 -3.89
N ALA A 7 -2.02 -11.64 -4.79
CA ALA A 7 -2.12 -10.56 -5.78
C ALA A 7 -3.44 -10.63 -6.57
N ARG A 8 -4.02 -11.83 -6.70
CA ARG A 8 -5.36 -12.09 -7.23
C ARG A 8 -6.49 -11.41 -6.44
N PHE A 9 -6.41 -11.37 -5.11
CA PHE A 9 -7.39 -10.66 -4.27
C PHE A 9 -7.34 -9.14 -4.54
N LEU A 10 -6.14 -8.58 -4.74
CA LEU A 10 -6.00 -7.17 -5.09
C LEU A 10 -6.50 -6.87 -6.50
N GLU A 11 -6.24 -7.76 -7.45
CA GLU A 11 -6.75 -7.66 -8.81
C GLU A 11 -8.28 -7.70 -8.83
N ASP A 12 -8.90 -8.63 -8.09
CA ASP A 12 -10.35 -8.69 -7.91
C ASP A 12 -10.88 -7.41 -7.23
N LEU A 13 -10.19 -6.87 -6.22
CA LEU A 13 -10.60 -5.65 -5.51
C LEU A 13 -10.54 -4.41 -6.41
N VAL A 14 -9.50 -4.30 -7.25
CA VAL A 14 -9.34 -3.22 -8.23
C VAL A 14 -10.41 -3.35 -9.32
N LEU A 15 -10.52 -4.52 -9.97
CA LEU A 15 -11.45 -4.76 -11.07
C LEU A 15 -12.91 -4.58 -10.64
N ASN A 16 -13.31 -5.09 -9.47
CA ASN A 16 -14.68 -4.95 -8.97
C ASN A 16 -15.07 -3.51 -8.64
N ARG A 17 -14.10 -2.61 -8.37
CA ARG A 17 -14.40 -1.22 -7.99
C ARG A 17 -14.25 -0.22 -9.11
N VAL A 18 -13.47 -0.53 -10.17
CA VAL A 18 -13.42 0.25 -11.41
C VAL A 18 -14.80 0.36 -12.08
N ALA A 19 -15.69 -0.61 -11.86
CA ALA A 19 -17.07 -0.60 -12.36
C ALA A 19 -18.05 0.32 -11.59
N THR A 20 -17.58 1.09 -10.60
CA THR A 20 -18.45 1.88 -9.72
C THR A 20 -18.26 3.39 -9.88
N THR A 21 -19.29 4.17 -9.56
CA THR A 21 -19.33 5.65 -9.70
C THR A 21 -18.31 6.41 -8.84
N GLN A 22 -17.59 5.73 -7.93
CA GLN A 22 -16.54 6.33 -7.10
C GLN A 22 -15.24 5.51 -7.24
N PRO A 23 -14.31 5.92 -8.11
CA PRO A 23 -13.06 5.19 -8.31
C PRO A 23 -12.17 5.30 -7.07
N ILE A 24 -11.61 4.17 -6.63
CA ILE A 24 -10.56 4.16 -5.60
C ILE A 24 -9.34 4.90 -6.17
N LYS A 25 -8.70 5.74 -5.33
CA LYS A 25 -7.47 6.45 -5.67
C LYS A 25 -6.29 6.12 -4.77
N ASN A 26 -6.56 5.68 -3.54
CA ASN A 26 -5.55 5.41 -2.54
C ASN A 26 -5.81 4.05 -1.89
N PHE A 27 -4.78 3.21 -1.80
CA PHE A 27 -4.78 1.95 -1.08
C PHE A 27 -3.75 2.04 0.05
N VAL A 28 -4.17 1.86 1.31
CA VAL A 28 -3.27 1.95 2.47
C VAL A 28 -3.09 0.58 3.11
N LEU A 29 -1.88 0.01 3.01
CA LEU A 29 -1.52 -1.24 3.66
C LEU A 29 -1.03 -0.96 5.09
N MET A 30 -1.76 -1.47 6.08
CA MET A 30 -1.39 -1.35 7.49
C MET A 30 -0.37 -2.43 7.88
N CYS A 31 0.81 -2.01 8.33
CA CYS A 31 1.94 -2.89 8.63
C CYS A 31 2.17 -3.13 10.13
N SER A 32 1.24 -2.76 11.00
CA SER A 32 1.38 -2.84 12.46
C SER A 32 1.66 -4.25 13.00
N ALA A 33 1.17 -5.28 12.32
CA ALA A 33 1.43 -6.70 12.63
C ALA A 33 2.67 -7.28 11.91
N VAL A 34 3.41 -6.46 11.15
CA VAL A 34 4.57 -6.88 10.37
C VAL A 34 5.84 -6.59 11.15
N ASN A 35 6.47 -7.64 11.67
CA ASN A 35 7.72 -7.52 12.41
C ASN A 35 8.95 -7.56 11.48
N GLU A 36 8.84 -8.31 10.39
CA GLU A 36 9.94 -8.57 9.45
C GLU A 36 9.38 -8.75 8.04
N ILE A 37 10.19 -8.42 7.04
CA ILE A 37 9.94 -8.61 5.63
C ILE A 37 11.18 -9.25 5.00
N ASP A 38 10.98 -10.36 4.28
CA ASP A 38 12.03 -11.01 3.50
C ASP A 38 11.99 -10.52 2.04
N THR A 39 12.97 -10.97 1.23
CA THR A 39 13.08 -10.61 -0.18
C THR A 39 11.83 -10.97 -0.97
N SER A 40 11.23 -12.14 -0.72
CA SER A 40 10.04 -12.55 -1.44
C SER A 40 8.88 -11.59 -1.15
N ALA A 41 8.62 -11.28 0.12
CA ALA A 41 7.52 -10.40 0.50
C ALA A 41 7.68 -8.99 -0.07
N LEU A 42 8.93 -8.53 -0.20
CA LEU A 42 9.27 -7.28 -0.86
C LEU A 42 8.96 -7.31 -2.37
N GLU A 43 9.38 -8.35 -3.09
CA GLU A 43 9.09 -8.52 -4.53
C GLU A 43 7.58 -8.50 -4.80
N SER A 44 6.80 -9.10 -3.90
CA SER A 44 5.35 -9.04 -3.99
C SER A 44 4.79 -7.65 -3.79
N LEU A 45 5.33 -6.92 -2.82
CA LEU A 45 4.91 -5.56 -2.53
C LEU A 45 5.21 -4.63 -3.71
N GLU A 46 6.34 -4.83 -4.39
CA GLU A 46 6.69 -4.16 -5.64
C GLU A 46 5.69 -4.50 -6.76
N GLU A 47 5.32 -5.77 -6.93
CA GLU A 47 4.32 -6.18 -7.92
C GLU A 47 2.95 -5.56 -7.64
N ILE A 48 2.54 -5.51 -6.38
CA ILE A 48 1.31 -4.86 -5.95
C ILE A 48 1.33 -3.37 -6.28
N ASN A 49 2.44 -2.67 -5.96
CA ASN A 49 2.61 -1.26 -6.27
C ASN A 49 2.48 -1.01 -7.78
N ARG A 50 3.11 -1.85 -8.62
CA ARG A 50 2.99 -1.76 -10.09
C ARG A 50 1.56 -1.96 -10.58
N ARG A 51 0.88 -3.02 -10.12
CA ARG A 51 -0.52 -3.32 -10.53
C ARG A 51 -1.48 -2.19 -10.13
N LEU A 52 -1.34 -1.66 -8.91
CA LEU A 52 -2.14 -0.52 -8.44
C LEU A 52 -1.85 0.74 -9.28
N LYS A 53 -0.58 0.99 -9.60
CA LYS A 53 -0.16 2.09 -10.48
C LYS A 53 -0.83 2.02 -11.85
N ASP A 54 -0.85 0.84 -12.47
CA ASP A 54 -1.49 0.61 -13.78
C ASP A 54 -3.01 0.85 -13.73
N GLY A 55 -3.64 0.55 -12.58
CA GLY A 55 -5.04 0.88 -12.28
C GLY A 55 -5.28 2.34 -11.85
N GLY A 56 -4.25 3.19 -11.78
CA GLY A 56 -4.37 4.58 -11.35
C GLY A 56 -4.65 4.76 -9.86
N ILE A 57 -4.20 3.80 -9.03
CA ILE A 57 -4.34 3.78 -7.57
C ILE A 57 -2.95 3.90 -6.94
N ALA A 58 -2.78 4.82 -5.98
CA ALA A 58 -1.54 4.95 -5.23
C ALA A 58 -1.51 3.96 -4.05
N LEU A 59 -0.37 3.27 -3.88
CA LEU A 59 -0.09 2.43 -2.72
C LEU A 59 0.60 3.25 -1.63
N HIS A 60 0.04 3.20 -0.42
CA HIS A 60 0.58 3.78 0.79
C HIS A 60 0.82 2.69 1.83
N LEU A 61 1.75 2.93 2.75
CA LEU A 61 1.98 2.08 3.91
C LEU A 61 1.66 2.85 5.19
N SER A 62 1.27 2.18 6.25
CA SER A 62 1.16 2.76 7.58
C SER A 62 1.75 1.86 8.66
N GLU A 63 2.25 2.45 9.75
CA GLU A 63 2.71 1.72 10.94
C GLU A 63 3.84 0.71 10.64
N VAL A 64 4.74 1.08 9.74
CA VAL A 64 5.91 0.26 9.38
C VAL A 64 6.94 0.30 10.51
N LYS A 65 7.27 -0.88 11.07
CA LYS A 65 8.25 -1.00 12.15
C LYS A 65 9.67 -0.75 11.64
N GLY A 66 10.56 -0.28 12.53
CA GLY A 66 11.96 0.04 12.21
C GLY A 66 12.70 -1.04 11.39
N PRO A 67 12.75 -2.30 11.86
CA PRO A 67 13.40 -3.38 11.11
C PRO A 67 12.84 -3.61 9.70
N VAL A 68 11.52 -3.42 9.52
CA VAL A 68 10.87 -3.52 8.20
C VAL A 68 11.24 -2.32 7.34
N MET A 69 11.16 -1.10 7.89
CA MET A 69 11.53 0.12 7.18
C MET A 69 12.98 0.11 6.70
N ASP A 70 13.90 -0.42 7.52
CA ASP A 70 15.30 -0.55 7.16
C ASP A 70 15.52 -1.53 5.99
N ARG A 71 14.68 -2.57 5.88
CA ARG A 71 14.69 -3.47 4.71
C ARG A 71 14.15 -2.75 3.47
N LEU A 72 13.06 -2.00 3.59
CA LEU A 72 12.50 -1.21 2.48
C LEU A 72 13.49 -0.15 1.97
N ARG A 73 14.23 0.51 2.87
CA ARG A 73 15.27 1.51 2.50
C ARG A 73 16.49 0.92 1.82
N ARG A 74 16.77 -0.37 2.03
CA ARG A 74 17.89 -1.08 1.39
C ARG A 74 17.53 -1.57 -0.01
N SER A 75 16.26 -1.51 -0.39
CA SER A 75 15.80 -1.79 -1.75
C SER A 75 15.39 -0.51 -2.47
N HIS A 76 14.99 -0.65 -3.74
CA HIS A 76 14.46 0.44 -4.55
C HIS A 76 12.96 0.67 -4.33
N PHE A 77 12.31 -0.13 -3.47
CA PHE A 77 10.87 -0.11 -3.33
C PHE A 77 10.34 1.27 -2.91
N LEU A 78 10.99 1.95 -1.95
CA LEU A 78 10.54 3.27 -1.51
C LEU A 78 10.70 4.34 -2.59
N ASP A 79 11.66 4.20 -3.49
CA ASP A 79 11.85 5.10 -4.61
C ASP A 79 10.75 4.92 -5.67
N GLU A 80 10.25 3.70 -5.81
CA GLU A 80 9.17 3.34 -6.75
C GLU A 80 7.77 3.44 -6.14
N LEU A 81 7.66 3.60 -4.82
CA LEU A 81 6.39 3.67 -4.10
C LEU A 81 5.54 4.82 -4.67
N THR A 82 4.34 4.48 -5.11
CA THR A 82 3.43 5.45 -5.75
C THR A 82 2.76 6.41 -4.76
N GLY A 83 2.74 6.04 -3.48
CA GLY A 83 2.18 6.84 -2.40
C GLY A 83 3.21 7.15 -1.31
N GLU A 84 2.78 7.02 -0.05
CA GLU A 84 3.53 7.52 1.10
C GLU A 84 3.56 6.50 2.25
N VAL A 85 4.55 6.61 3.11
CA VAL A 85 4.61 5.87 4.38
C VAL A 85 4.13 6.79 5.50
N PHE A 86 3.06 6.39 6.17
CA PHE A 86 2.44 7.10 7.28
C PHE A 86 2.84 6.51 8.62
N LEU A 87 2.90 7.36 9.65
CA LEU A 87 3.15 6.91 11.01
C LEU A 87 1.97 6.12 11.57
N SER A 88 0.74 6.54 11.25
CA SER A 88 -0.49 5.87 11.66
C SER A 88 -1.51 5.77 10.52
N GLN A 89 -2.45 4.82 10.63
CA GLN A 89 -3.58 4.74 9.70
C GLN A 89 -4.47 6.00 9.74
N TYR A 90 -4.54 6.66 10.89
CA TYR A 90 -5.28 7.91 11.06
C TYR A 90 -4.67 9.04 10.23
N ASP A 91 -3.35 9.19 10.23
CA ASP A 91 -2.66 10.22 9.43
C ASP A 91 -2.91 10.03 7.93
N ALA A 92 -2.88 8.77 7.48
CA ALA A 92 -3.23 8.41 6.11
C ALA A 92 -4.68 8.83 5.79
N MET A 93 -5.63 8.51 6.67
CA MET A 93 -7.04 8.86 6.48
C MET A 93 -7.24 10.39 6.38
N VAL A 94 -6.65 11.15 7.30
CA VAL A 94 -6.75 12.61 7.34
C VAL A 94 -6.15 13.24 6.08
N LYS A 95 -5.00 12.74 5.61
CA LYS A 95 -4.33 13.30 4.42
C LYS A 95 -5.02 12.92 3.11
N LEU A 96 -5.51 11.69 3.00
CA LEU A 96 -5.98 11.11 1.74
C LEU A 96 -7.48 11.32 1.50
N THR A 97 -8.24 11.72 2.52
CA THR A 97 -9.65 12.08 2.37
C THR A 97 -9.82 13.58 2.27
N LYS A 98 -10.80 14.03 1.47
CA LYS A 98 -11.19 15.44 1.48
C LYS A 98 -11.87 15.73 2.83
N PRO A 99 -11.64 16.89 3.47
CA PRO A 99 -12.46 17.30 4.60
C PRO A 99 -13.92 17.29 4.16
N PHE A 100 -14.78 16.71 4.99
CA PHE A 100 -16.22 16.69 4.77
C PHE A 100 -16.69 18.14 4.61
N ARG A 101 -17.01 18.54 3.39
CA ARG A 101 -17.66 19.82 3.12
C ARG A 101 -19.14 19.62 3.39
N ALA A 102 -19.60 20.13 4.53
CA ALA A 102 -21.02 20.31 4.84
C ALA A 102 -21.66 21.30 3.86
#